data_AF-A0AAV3Z1C6-F1
#
_entry.id   AF-A0AAV3Z1C6-F1
#
_cell.length_a   1.000
_cell.length_b   1.000
_cell.length_c   1.000
_cell.angle_alpha   90.00
_cell.angle_beta   90.00
_cell.angle_gamma   90.00
#
_symmetry.space_group_name_H-M   'P 1'
#
loop_
_entity.id
_entity.type
_entity.pdbx_description
1 polymer ?
#
loop_
_entity_poly.entity_id
_entity_poly.type
_entity_poly.pdbx_seq_one_letter_code
_entity_poly.pdbx_strand_id
1 'polypeptide(L)'
;MNGLDAQEERFACLATLEEAAADGVSFALGQPGTEELRETKDIILKATTEILSSNPDVDGIFKYGPDQGCENFRKELAKFLSQQYGDDISSSNLIVTAGATQGLHFALSILAENSAPVLVEDPTYFIALKIFQKDLNRTVVPGITSKTYPSADCYSDHVPMVGKFKFKLKKNSKLSANIKFDLAILKTNQTIGEKYQISVQNKFEALGDAEEVEQQLENFKSAIMEAATEVIPKVKRKAKQKWMTEEILNMMEERRWAKGNKEKFEQIHKKVQEKCNMSKENWVNEKCKEIEQQRKHAPQTMYRDIEEIT
;
A
#
# COMPACT_ATOMS: atom_id res chain seq x y z
N MET A 1 -4.32 -31.01 2.78
CA MET A 1 -3.02 -30.73 3.42
C MET A 1 -2.46 -29.47 2.80
N ASN A 2 -2.22 -28.43 3.59
CA ASN A 2 -1.60 -27.21 3.08
C ASN A 2 -0.13 -27.53 2.73
N GLY A 3 0.42 -26.91 1.69
CA GLY A 3 1.79 -27.18 1.24
C GLY A 3 2.89 -26.95 2.30
N LEU A 4 2.58 -26.19 3.35
CA LEU A 4 3.43 -25.96 4.52
C LEU A 4 3.56 -27.20 5.42
N ASP A 5 2.46 -27.94 5.65
CA ASP A 5 2.47 -29.12 6.54
C ASP A 5 3.33 -30.23 5.92
N ALA A 6 3.24 -30.38 4.59
CA ALA A 6 4.07 -31.31 3.84
C ALA A 6 5.57 -30.95 3.85
N GLN A 7 5.94 -29.68 4.08
CA GLN A 7 7.35 -29.29 4.24
C GLN A 7 7.90 -29.61 5.63
N GLU A 8 7.12 -29.37 6.69
CA GLU A 8 7.52 -29.73 8.06
C GLU A 8 7.72 -31.25 8.21
N GLU A 9 6.84 -32.05 7.59
CA GLU A 9 7.02 -33.51 7.50
C GLU A 9 8.28 -33.92 6.73
N ARG A 10 8.63 -33.21 5.64
CA ARG A 10 9.86 -33.47 4.88
C ARG A 10 11.13 -33.17 5.67
N PHE A 11 11.16 -32.07 6.43
CA PHE A 11 12.31 -31.74 7.27
C PHE A 11 12.45 -32.72 8.44
N ALA A 12 11.35 -33.12 9.07
CA ALA A 12 11.36 -34.18 10.08
C ALA A 12 11.92 -35.49 9.51
N CYS A 13 11.50 -35.86 8.30
CA CYS A 13 12.02 -37.03 7.59
C CYS A 13 13.53 -36.91 7.28
N LEU A 14 13.99 -35.75 6.79
CA LEU A 14 15.41 -35.51 6.51
C LEU A 14 16.28 -35.57 7.79
N ALA A 15 15.81 -35.00 8.89
CA ALA A 15 16.51 -35.08 10.18
C ALA A 15 16.62 -36.53 10.68
N THR A 16 15.56 -37.34 10.53
CA THR A 16 15.61 -38.77 10.89
C THR A 16 16.54 -39.60 9.98
N LEU A 17 16.69 -39.21 8.71
CA LEU A 17 17.62 -39.86 7.79
C LEU A 17 19.08 -39.54 8.13
N GLU A 18 19.33 -38.35 8.69
CA GLU A 18 20.64 -37.91 9.13
C GLU A 18 21.10 -38.66 10.40
N GLU A 19 20.19 -38.85 11.37
CA GLU A 19 20.44 -39.70 12.55
C GLU A 19 20.67 -41.18 12.19
N ALA A 20 20.03 -41.67 11.12
CA ALA A 20 20.16 -43.05 10.66
C ALA A 20 21.43 -43.31 9.81
N ALA A 21 22.07 -42.27 9.29
CA ALA A 21 23.20 -42.38 8.37
C ALA A 21 24.55 -42.29 9.09
N ALA A 22 24.90 -43.31 9.86
CA ALA A 22 26.21 -43.39 10.53
C ALA A 22 27.41 -43.38 9.55
N ASP A 23 27.21 -43.83 8.29
CA ASP A 23 28.24 -43.90 7.23
C ASP A 23 27.89 -43.04 5.99
N GLY A 24 26.89 -42.15 6.07
CA GLY A 24 26.40 -41.38 4.93
C GLY A 24 26.89 -39.93 4.90
N VAL A 25 27.02 -39.36 3.70
CA VAL A 25 27.27 -37.93 3.51
C VAL A 25 25.94 -37.21 3.28
N SER A 26 25.57 -36.29 4.18
CA SER A 26 24.36 -35.48 4.08
C SER A 26 24.56 -34.31 3.11
N PHE A 27 23.67 -34.18 2.13
CA PHE A 27 23.58 -33.03 1.22
C PHE A 27 22.40 -32.11 1.56
N ALA A 28 21.75 -32.32 2.71
CA ALA A 28 20.54 -31.61 3.09
C ALA A 28 20.79 -30.27 3.80
N LEU A 29 21.95 -30.12 4.44
CA LEU A 29 22.28 -28.95 5.25
C LEU A 29 22.78 -27.78 4.38
N GLY A 30 22.15 -26.62 4.55
CA GLY A 30 22.53 -25.37 3.88
C GLY A 30 23.44 -24.45 4.70
N GLN A 31 24.08 -24.97 5.75
CA GLN A 31 25.01 -24.20 6.59
C GLN A 31 26.45 -24.29 6.07
N PRO A 32 27.32 -23.31 6.39
CA PRO A 32 28.75 -23.41 6.08
C PRO A 32 29.39 -24.66 6.67
N GLY A 33 30.40 -25.19 6.00
CA GLY A 33 31.15 -26.36 6.46
C GLY A 33 32.04 -26.07 7.67
N THR A 34 32.48 -27.14 8.34
CA THR A 34 33.30 -27.06 9.56
C THR A 34 34.67 -26.42 9.30
N GLU A 35 35.26 -26.64 8.12
CA GLU A 35 36.57 -26.08 7.78
C GLU A 35 36.48 -24.55 7.63
N GLU A 36 35.44 -24.03 6.97
CA GLU A 36 35.22 -22.58 6.82
C GLU A 36 34.96 -21.90 8.17
N LEU A 37 34.27 -22.59 9.10
CA LEU A 37 33.97 -22.06 10.42
C LEU A 37 35.15 -22.14 11.40
N ARG A 38 36.17 -22.96 11.12
CA ARG A 38 37.29 -23.21 12.05
C ARG A 38 38.02 -21.91 12.43
N GLU A 39 38.29 -21.06 11.45
CA GLU A 39 39.03 -19.79 11.66
C GLU A 39 38.21 -18.74 12.42
N THR A 40 36.88 -18.86 12.39
CA THR A 40 35.98 -17.90 13.06
C THR A 40 36.15 -17.93 14.57
N LYS A 41 36.48 -19.09 15.14
CA LYS A 41 36.72 -19.27 16.58
C LYS A 41 37.79 -18.31 17.09
N ASP A 42 38.94 -18.27 16.43
CA ASP A 42 40.10 -17.52 16.91
C ASP A 42 39.88 -16.01 16.80
N ILE A 43 39.18 -15.58 15.74
CA ILE A 43 38.78 -14.18 15.54
C ILE A 43 37.82 -13.73 16.63
N ILE A 44 36.77 -14.51 16.92
CA ILE A 44 35.80 -14.19 17.98
C ILE A 44 36.48 -14.18 19.35
N LEU A 45 37.33 -15.17 19.64
CA LEU A 45 38.03 -15.26 20.93
C LEU A 45 38.94 -14.05 21.15
N LYS A 46 39.69 -13.65 20.13
CA LYS A 46 40.56 -12.46 20.19
C LYS A 46 39.75 -11.20 20.44
N ALA A 47 38.69 -10.95 19.68
CA ALA A 47 37.84 -9.78 19.83
C ALA A 47 37.18 -9.72 21.23
N THR A 48 36.70 -10.87 21.72
CA THR A 48 36.10 -10.98 23.05
C THR A 48 37.12 -10.68 24.16
N THR A 49 38.34 -11.21 24.04
CA THR A 49 39.41 -10.97 25.03
C THR A 49 39.82 -9.50 25.07
N GLU A 50 39.91 -8.85 23.91
CA GLU A 50 40.27 -7.44 23.79
C GLU A 50 39.20 -6.53 24.43
N ILE A 51 37.93 -6.78 24.13
CA ILE A 51 36.78 -6.05 24.69
C ILE A 51 36.64 -6.26 26.20
N LEU A 52 36.96 -7.45 26.72
CA LEU A 52 36.83 -7.80 28.14
C LEU A 52 38.11 -7.61 28.96
N SER A 53 39.15 -6.99 28.40
CA SER A 53 40.45 -6.75 29.07
C SER A 53 40.35 -5.74 30.22
N SER A 54 41.47 -5.42 30.89
CA SER A 54 41.54 -4.85 32.27
C SER A 54 40.76 -3.55 32.58
N ASN A 55 40.14 -2.89 31.61
CA ASN A 55 39.22 -1.78 31.84
C ASN A 55 38.10 -1.74 30.79
N PRO A 56 37.15 -2.69 30.83
CA PRO A 56 36.12 -2.81 29.82
C PRO A 56 35.04 -1.74 30.01
N ASP A 57 34.47 -1.24 28.92
CA ASP A 57 33.28 -0.38 28.96
C ASP A 57 32.05 -1.22 29.34
N VAL A 58 31.90 -1.50 30.63
CA VAL A 58 30.83 -2.34 31.18
C VAL A 58 29.46 -1.80 30.78
N ASP A 59 29.31 -0.48 30.74
CA ASP A 59 28.07 0.18 30.39
C ASP A 59 27.73 -0.01 28.91
N GLY A 60 28.70 0.18 28.02
CA GLY A 60 28.52 -0.05 26.58
C GLY A 60 28.33 -1.52 26.19
N ILE A 61 28.86 -2.46 26.98
CA ILE A 61 28.81 -3.91 26.68
C ILE A 61 27.57 -4.58 27.26
N PHE A 62 27.20 -4.30 28.51
CA PHE A 62 26.19 -5.07 29.26
C PHE A 62 24.84 -4.38 29.40
N LYS A 63 24.71 -3.11 28.99
CA LYS A 63 23.42 -2.42 28.96
C LYS A 63 22.77 -2.51 27.57
N TYR A 64 21.51 -2.08 27.50
CA TYR A 64 20.82 -1.95 26.21
C TYR A 64 21.54 -0.96 25.31
N GLY A 65 21.80 -1.39 24.08
CA GLY A 65 22.34 -0.54 23.02
C GLY A 65 21.25 0.19 22.23
N PRO A 66 21.64 0.96 21.21
CA PRO A 66 20.71 1.62 20.29
C PRO A 66 19.81 0.61 19.55
N ASP A 67 18.57 0.98 19.25
CA ASP A 67 17.60 0.13 18.52
C ASP A 67 18.10 -0.34 17.14
N GLN A 68 18.95 0.46 16.49
CA GLN A 68 19.56 0.11 15.20
C GLN A 68 20.75 -0.85 15.32
N GLY A 69 21.23 -1.09 16.54
CA GLY A 69 22.48 -1.79 16.82
C GLY A 69 23.69 -0.85 16.99
N CYS A 70 24.78 -1.44 17.49
CA CYS A 70 26.04 -0.74 17.82
C CYS A 70 26.56 0.10 16.65
N GLU A 71 26.80 1.39 16.89
CA GLU A 71 27.21 2.33 15.84
C GLU A 71 28.58 1.99 15.24
N ASN A 72 29.54 1.60 16.08
CA ASN A 72 30.88 1.22 15.62
C ASN A 72 30.81 0.02 14.68
N PHE A 73 29.98 -0.97 15.02
CA PHE A 73 29.74 -2.11 14.14
C PHE A 73 29.08 -1.70 12.82
N ARG A 74 28.05 -0.85 12.86
CA ARG A 74 27.39 -0.35 11.63
C ARG A 74 28.35 0.43 10.73
N LYS A 75 29.32 1.17 11.29
CA LYS A 75 30.36 1.88 10.52
C LYS A 75 31.31 0.93 9.82
N GLU A 76 31.80 -0.11 10.51
CA GLU A 76 32.66 -1.11 9.88
C GLU A 76 31.90 -1.98 8.86
N LEU A 77 30.65 -2.33 9.16
CA LEU A 77 29.77 -3.02 8.23
C LEU A 77 29.52 -2.20 6.96
N ALA A 78 29.26 -0.89 7.10
CA ALA A 78 29.11 0.01 5.97
C ALA A 78 30.34 0.01 5.05
N LYS A 79 31.55 0.13 5.61
CA LYS A 79 32.79 0.05 4.83
C LYS A 79 32.93 -1.28 4.09
N PHE A 80 32.66 -2.40 4.78
CA PHE A 80 32.72 -3.72 4.19
C PHE A 80 31.75 -3.84 3.01
N LEU A 81 30.48 -3.46 3.21
CA LEU A 81 29.46 -3.55 2.16
C LEU A 81 29.79 -2.61 0.99
N SER A 82 30.27 -1.40 1.26
CA SER A 82 30.69 -0.47 0.20
C SER A 82 31.81 -1.03 -0.67
N GLN A 83 32.75 -1.75 -0.06
CA GLN A 83 33.79 -2.43 -0.82
C GLN A 83 33.25 -3.61 -1.63
N GLN A 84 32.29 -4.38 -1.08
CA GLN A 84 31.73 -5.56 -1.76
C GLN A 84 30.81 -5.19 -2.93
N TYR A 85 30.00 -4.15 -2.78
CA TYR A 85 28.98 -3.76 -3.76
C TYR A 85 29.39 -2.58 -4.64
N GLY A 86 30.56 -1.97 -4.41
CA GLY A 86 31.01 -0.81 -5.20
C GLY A 86 30.22 0.48 -4.99
N ASP A 87 29.29 0.51 -4.03
CA ASP A 87 28.39 1.63 -3.73
C ASP A 87 28.72 2.29 -2.38
N ASP A 88 28.46 3.59 -2.25
CA ASP A 88 28.60 4.28 -0.97
C ASP A 88 27.42 3.98 -0.04
N ILE A 89 27.69 3.24 1.05
CA ILE A 89 26.69 2.77 1.99
C ILE A 89 26.89 3.52 3.30
N SER A 90 25.89 4.29 3.73
CA SER A 90 25.92 4.98 5.02
C SER A 90 25.50 4.06 6.16
N SER A 91 26.25 4.10 7.26
CA SER A 91 25.91 3.42 8.53
C SER A 91 24.54 3.81 9.12
N SER A 92 23.99 4.98 8.74
CA SER A 92 22.64 5.43 9.13
C SER A 92 21.53 4.64 8.45
N ASN A 93 21.84 3.97 7.34
CA ASN A 93 20.90 3.19 6.54
C ASN A 93 20.97 1.69 6.88
N LEU A 94 21.69 1.33 7.94
CA LEU A 94 21.88 -0.05 8.38
C LEU A 94 21.20 -0.28 9.73
N ILE A 95 20.57 -1.44 9.85
CA ILE A 95 20.03 -1.97 11.10
C ILE A 95 20.60 -3.36 11.35
N VAL A 96 21.05 -3.62 12.57
CA VAL A 96 21.52 -4.94 13.01
C VAL A 96 20.32 -5.74 13.49
N THR A 97 20.15 -6.94 12.95
CA THR A 97 19.07 -7.85 13.32
C THR A 97 19.62 -9.17 13.85
N ALA A 98 18.80 -9.91 14.59
CA ALA A 98 19.04 -11.28 15.01
C ALA A 98 18.91 -12.25 13.81
N GLY A 99 19.83 -12.10 12.86
CA GLY A 99 19.85 -12.85 11.61
C GLY A 99 18.96 -12.27 10.51
N ALA A 100 19.13 -12.81 9.30
CA ALA A 100 18.40 -12.39 8.10
C ALA A 100 16.89 -12.64 8.20
N THR A 101 16.47 -13.69 8.92
CA THR A 101 15.06 -14.02 9.17
C THR A 101 14.31 -12.88 9.86
N GLN A 102 14.89 -12.29 10.92
CA GLN A 102 14.29 -11.14 11.59
C GLN A 102 14.28 -9.90 10.68
N GLY A 103 15.35 -9.69 9.91
CA GLY A 103 15.43 -8.60 8.94
C GLY A 103 14.33 -8.66 7.88
N LEU A 104 14.08 -9.84 7.32
CA LEU A 104 12.99 -10.06 6.36
C LEU A 104 11.62 -9.81 7.00
N HIS A 105 11.40 -10.28 8.23
CA HIS A 105 10.16 -10.03 8.96
C HIS A 105 9.93 -8.53 9.18
N PHE A 106 10.94 -7.77 9.61
CA PHE A 106 10.85 -6.31 9.79
C PHE A 106 10.59 -5.58 8.49
N ALA A 107 11.32 -5.91 7.43
CA ALA A 107 11.14 -5.29 6.12
C ALA A 107 9.69 -5.39 5.65
N LEU A 108 9.06 -6.56 5.80
CA LEU A 108 7.66 -6.76 5.40
C LEU A 108 6.66 -6.13 6.37
N SER A 109 6.94 -6.12 7.66
CA SER A 109 6.07 -5.49 8.65
C SER A 109 5.98 -3.97 8.46
N ILE A 110 7.07 -3.35 8.00
CA ILE A 110 7.17 -1.89 7.84
C ILE A 110 6.80 -1.45 6.42
N LEU A 111 7.28 -2.15 5.39
CA LEU A 111 7.20 -1.68 4.01
C LEU A 111 5.98 -2.22 3.24
N ALA A 112 5.38 -3.33 3.68
CA ALA A 112 4.28 -3.97 2.94
C ALA A 112 2.91 -3.67 3.56
N GLU A 113 1.94 -3.30 2.72
CA GLU A 113 0.54 -3.15 3.14
C GLU A 113 -0.03 -4.49 3.64
N ASN A 114 -0.84 -4.44 4.69
CA ASN A 114 -1.33 -5.65 5.36
C ASN A 114 -2.14 -6.61 4.47
N SER A 115 -2.82 -6.08 3.45
CA SER A 115 -3.63 -6.86 2.51
C SER A 115 -2.89 -7.23 1.22
N ALA A 116 -1.66 -6.75 1.02
CA ALA A 116 -0.95 -6.99 -0.22
C ALA A 116 -0.48 -8.45 -0.31
N PRO A 117 -0.70 -9.13 -1.46
CA PRO A 117 -0.14 -10.46 -1.67
C PRO A 117 1.37 -10.39 -1.84
N VAL A 118 2.08 -11.37 -1.30
CA VAL A 118 3.53 -11.53 -1.46
C VAL A 118 3.78 -12.47 -2.64
N LEU A 119 4.44 -11.96 -3.68
CA LEU A 119 4.80 -12.77 -4.84
C LEU A 119 6.15 -13.45 -4.59
N VAL A 120 6.23 -14.76 -4.85
CA VAL A 120 7.45 -15.53 -4.64
C VAL A 120 7.81 -16.39 -5.86
N GLU A 121 9.08 -16.72 -5.96
CA GLU A 121 9.56 -17.72 -6.91
C GLU A 121 9.10 -19.13 -6.53
N ASP A 122 9.20 -20.06 -7.47
CA ASP A 122 8.96 -21.48 -7.23
C ASP A 122 10.05 -22.29 -7.94
N PRO A 123 11.03 -22.88 -7.21
CA PRO A 123 11.12 -22.96 -5.74
C PRO A 123 11.57 -21.65 -5.06
N THR A 124 11.28 -21.50 -3.77
CA THR A 124 11.74 -20.36 -2.95
C THR A 124 12.26 -20.81 -1.57
N TYR A 125 12.90 -19.88 -0.84
CA TYR A 125 13.41 -20.13 0.51
C TYR A 125 12.26 -20.44 1.48
N PHE A 126 12.24 -21.68 1.97
CA PHE A 126 11.10 -22.23 2.72
C PHE A 126 10.78 -21.47 4.02
N ILE A 127 11.78 -20.90 4.71
CA ILE A 127 11.54 -20.11 5.94
C ILE A 127 10.77 -18.82 5.60
N ALA A 128 11.03 -18.22 4.44
CA ALA A 128 10.29 -17.04 4.01
C ALA A 128 8.78 -17.32 3.87
N LEU A 129 8.40 -18.50 3.38
CA LEU A 129 6.98 -18.90 3.30
C LEU A 129 6.30 -18.94 4.67
N LYS A 130 7.01 -19.43 5.71
CA LYS A 130 6.51 -19.44 7.08
C LYS A 130 6.29 -18.03 7.60
N ILE A 131 7.26 -17.12 7.40
CA ILE A 131 7.12 -15.71 7.77
C ILE A 131 5.88 -15.10 7.09
N PHE A 132 5.71 -15.33 5.79
CA PHE A 132 4.63 -14.71 5.04
C PHE A 132 3.25 -15.25 5.47
N GLN A 133 3.12 -16.56 5.57
CA GLN A 133 1.82 -17.21 5.77
C GLN A 133 1.44 -17.39 7.23
N LYS A 134 2.39 -17.83 8.09
CA LYS A 134 2.11 -18.09 9.52
C LYS A 134 2.27 -16.82 10.36
N ASP A 135 3.37 -16.08 10.19
CA ASP A 135 3.67 -14.96 11.09
C ASP A 135 2.92 -13.68 10.67
N LEU A 136 2.90 -13.36 9.37
CA LEU A 136 2.31 -12.12 8.84
C LEU A 136 0.93 -12.30 8.21
N ASN A 137 0.41 -13.54 8.17
CA ASN A 137 -0.90 -13.91 7.65
C ASN A 137 -1.19 -13.35 6.24
N ARG A 138 -0.18 -13.39 5.37
CA ARG A 138 -0.21 -12.87 3.99
C ARG A 138 -0.58 -13.94 2.99
N THR A 139 -1.28 -13.53 1.94
CA THR A 139 -1.49 -14.34 0.75
C THR A 139 -0.18 -14.45 -0.04
N VAL A 140 0.39 -15.64 -0.10
CA VAL A 140 1.56 -15.92 -0.95
C VAL A 140 1.10 -16.42 -2.31
N VAL A 141 1.63 -15.80 -3.37
CA VAL A 141 1.36 -16.20 -4.76
C VAL A 141 2.66 -16.74 -5.35
N PRO A 142 2.82 -18.07 -5.46
CA PRO A 142 3.96 -18.67 -6.13
C PRO A 142 3.81 -18.58 -7.65
N GLY A 143 4.92 -18.76 -8.36
CA GLY A 143 4.92 -18.90 -9.82
C GLY A 143 5.63 -17.79 -10.59
N ILE A 144 6.43 -16.95 -9.92
CA ILE A 144 7.39 -16.10 -10.64
C ILE A 144 8.54 -16.99 -11.11
N THR A 145 8.71 -17.12 -12.41
CA THR A 145 9.96 -17.60 -12.99
C THR A 145 10.88 -16.41 -13.20
N SER A 146 11.95 -16.33 -12.44
CA SER A 146 13.04 -15.39 -12.68
C SER A 146 14.23 -16.11 -13.31
N LYS A 147 15.04 -15.36 -14.05
CA LYS A 147 16.33 -15.83 -14.57
C LYS A 147 17.37 -14.75 -14.38
N THR A 148 18.50 -15.11 -13.80
CA THR A 148 19.68 -14.26 -13.74
C THR A 148 20.48 -14.39 -15.05
N TYR A 149 21.03 -13.30 -15.54
CA TYR A 149 21.88 -13.28 -16.74
C TYR A 149 23.27 -12.73 -16.40
N PRO A 150 24.16 -13.55 -15.81
CA PRO A 150 25.48 -13.09 -15.35
C PRO A 150 26.37 -12.52 -16.46
N SER A 151 26.15 -12.97 -17.71
CA SER A 151 26.91 -12.52 -18.88
C SER A 151 26.29 -11.31 -19.59
N ALA A 152 25.16 -10.79 -19.11
CA ALA A 152 24.55 -9.60 -19.70
C ALA A 152 25.20 -8.35 -19.10
N ASP A 153 25.90 -7.60 -19.95
CA ASP A 153 26.49 -6.32 -19.57
C ASP A 153 25.38 -5.29 -19.32
N CYS A 154 25.21 -4.91 -18.06
CA CYS A 154 24.21 -3.91 -17.65
C CYS A 154 24.84 -2.59 -17.18
N TYR A 155 26.12 -2.31 -17.49
CA TYR A 155 26.84 -1.13 -17.00
C TYR A 155 26.75 -0.96 -15.46
N SER A 156 26.54 -2.06 -14.74
CA SER A 156 26.53 -2.21 -13.30
C SER A 156 27.19 -3.55 -12.97
N ASP A 157 27.77 -3.65 -11.78
CA ASP A 157 28.32 -4.87 -11.17
C ASP A 157 27.24 -5.88 -10.75
N HIS A 158 25.95 -5.51 -10.83
CA HIS A 158 24.85 -6.39 -10.51
C HIS A 158 24.50 -7.35 -11.65
N VAL A 159 24.12 -8.58 -11.30
CA VAL A 159 23.61 -9.55 -12.28
C VAL A 159 22.14 -9.24 -12.58
N PRO A 160 21.76 -8.90 -13.82
CA PRO A 160 20.38 -8.58 -14.14
C PRO A 160 19.49 -9.82 -13.98
N MET A 161 18.38 -9.62 -13.29
CA MET A 161 17.35 -10.62 -13.03
C MET A 161 16.09 -10.28 -13.83
N VAL A 162 15.62 -11.21 -14.66
CA VAL A 162 14.40 -11.04 -15.47
C VAL A 162 13.31 -11.96 -14.94
N GLY A 163 12.28 -11.38 -14.32
CA GLY A 163 11.05 -12.06 -13.96
C GLY A 163 10.00 -11.99 -15.06
N LYS A 164 9.35 -13.11 -15.41
CA LYS A 164 8.17 -13.11 -16.29
C LYS A 164 6.89 -13.14 -15.44
N PHE A 165 6.07 -12.10 -15.59
CA PHE A 165 4.82 -11.96 -14.86
C PHE A 165 3.62 -11.96 -15.80
N LYS A 166 2.55 -12.67 -15.43
CA LYS A 166 1.27 -12.65 -16.15
C LYS A 166 0.15 -12.25 -15.20
N PHE A 167 -0.22 -10.98 -15.21
CA PHE A 167 -1.31 -10.46 -14.38
C PHE A 167 -2.60 -10.30 -15.18
N LYS A 168 -3.73 -10.66 -14.58
CA LYS A 168 -5.05 -10.24 -15.06
C LYS A 168 -5.49 -9.04 -14.24
N LEU A 169 -5.26 -7.85 -14.76
CA LEU A 169 -5.72 -6.62 -14.11
C LEU A 169 -7.24 -6.59 -14.10
N LYS A 170 -7.85 -6.60 -12.91
CA LYS A 170 -9.27 -6.32 -12.78
C LYS A 170 -9.45 -4.82 -12.97
N LYS A 171 -10.27 -4.43 -13.94
CA LYS A 171 -10.77 -3.05 -13.99
C LYS A 171 -11.56 -2.86 -12.69
N ASN A 172 -11.03 -2.06 -11.77
CA ASN A 172 -11.79 -1.66 -10.60
C ASN A 172 -13.10 -1.05 -11.11
N SER A 173 -14.22 -1.72 -10.83
CA SER A 173 -15.52 -1.09 -10.99
C SER A 173 -15.43 0.16 -10.15
N LYS A 174 -15.78 1.31 -10.74
CA LYS A 174 -15.87 2.55 -9.95
C LYS A 174 -16.67 2.19 -8.72
N LEU A 175 -16.09 2.35 -7.53
CA LEU A 175 -16.86 2.28 -6.29
C LEU A 175 -18.10 3.15 -6.55
N SER A 176 -19.29 2.54 -6.43
CA SER A 176 -20.54 3.26 -6.62
C SER A 176 -20.42 4.52 -5.77
N ALA A 177 -20.49 5.70 -6.40
CA ALA A 177 -20.23 6.95 -5.70
C ALA A 177 -21.15 6.99 -4.48
N ASN A 178 -20.58 7.04 -3.26
CA ASN A 178 -21.35 7.03 -2.02
C ASN A 178 -22.48 8.06 -2.13
N ILE A 179 -23.72 7.57 -2.09
CA ILE A 179 -24.90 8.41 -2.16
C ILE A 179 -24.90 9.26 -0.89
N LYS A 180 -24.68 10.57 -1.02
CA LYS A 180 -24.79 11.49 0.10
C LYS A 180 -26.25 11.91 0.25
N PHE A 181 -26.81 11.69 1.42
CA PHE A 181 -28.13 12.18 1.82
C PHE A 181 -28.00 13.58 2.41
N ASP A 182 -28.99 14.43 2.15
CA ASP A 182 -29.02 15.77 2.74
C ASP A 182 -29.61 15.72 4.15
N LEU A 183 -28.74 15.44 5.13
CA LEU A 183 -29.13 15.30 6.54
C LEU A 183 -29.58 16.63 7.17
N ALA A 184 -29.25 17.78 6.57
CA ALA A 184 -29.69 19.07 7.08
C ALA A 184 -31.22 19.20 7.02
N ILE A 185 -31.85 18.57 6.03
CA ILE A 185 -33.31 18.57 5.84
C ILE A 185 -34.04 17.94 7.03
N LEU A 186 -33.44 16.95 7.71
CA LEU A 186 -34.04 16.35 8.91
C LEU A 186 -34.18 17.35 10.06
N LYS A 187 -33.31 18.37 10.13
CA LYS A 187 -33.38 19.44 11.13
C LYS A 187 -34.27 20.60 10.67
N THR A 188 -34.26 20.90 9.38
CA THR A 188 -35.00 22.05 8.81
C THR A 188 -36.49 21.73 8.58
N ASN A 189 -36.83 20.49 8.24
CA ASN A 189 -38.19 20.07 7.94
C ASN A 189 -38.64 18.95 8.89
N GLN A 190 -39.43 19.35 9.89
CA GLN A 190 -39.94 18.46 10.94
C GLN A 190 -40.78 17.29 10.38
N THR A 191 -41.56 17.51 9.33
CA THR A 191 -42.40 16.45 8.73
C THR A 191 -41.59 15.34 8.06
N ILE A 192 -40.42 15.67 7.51
CA ILE A 192 -39.52 14.67 6.90
C ILE A 192 -38.76 13.92 7.99
N GLY A 193 -38.37 14.61 9.07
CA GLY A 193 -37.78 13.99 10.25
C GLY A 193 -38.69 12.95 10.89
N GLU A 194 -39.96 13.30 11.12
CA GLU A 194 -40.97 12.39 11.70
C GLU A 194 -41.24 11.18 10.79
N LYS A 195 -41.37 11.40 9.47
CA LYS A 195 -41.53 10.31 8.49
C LYS A 195 -40.32 9.38 8.47
N TYR A 196 -39.11 9.92 8.58
CA TYR A 196 -37.90 9.11 8.61
C TYR A 196 -37.84 8.28 9.89
N GLN A 197 -38.16 8.87 11.05
CA GLN A 197 -38.19 8.16 12.33
C GLN A 197 -39.20 7.00 12.32
N ILE A 198 -40.40 7.21 11.79
CA ILE A 198 -41.42 6.16 11.65
C ILE A 198 -40.94 5.06 10.68
N SER A 199 -40.33 5.42 9.55
CA SER A 199 -39.79 4.45 8.57
C SER A 199 -38.68 3.59 9.18
N VAL A 200 -37.75 4.21 9.93
CA VAL A 200 -36.69 3.49 10.64
C VAL A 200 -37.31 2.55 11.68
N GLN A 201 -38.23 3.04 12.52
CA GLN A 201 -38.84 2.22 13.55
C GLN A 201 -39.57 0.99 12.97
N ASN A 202 -40.39 1.19 11.94
CA ASN A 202 -41.11 0.10 11.28
C ASN A 202 -40.16 -0.94 10.67
N LYS A 203 -39.04 -0.50 10.08
CA LYS A 203 -38.03 -1.41 9.50
C LYS A 203 -37.25 -2.16 10.57
N PHE A 204 -36.94 -1.51 11.69
CA PHE A 204 -36.28 -2.15 12.82
C PHE A 204 -37.18 -3.19 13.50
N GLU A 205 -38.47 -2.88 13.70
CA GLU A 205 -39.43 -3.82 14.29
C GLU A 205 -39.68 -5.05 13.39
N ALA A 206 -39.48 -4.91 12.08
CA ALA A 206 -39.56 -6.03 11.12
C ALA A 206 -38.29 -6.90 11.06
N LEU A 207 -37.16 -6.44 11.64
CA LEU A 207 -35.94 -7.24 11.73
C LEU A 207 -36.05 -8.19 12.93
N GLY A 208 -35.88 -9.49 12.68
CA GLY A 208 -35.77 -10.48 13.74
C GLY A 208 -34.37 -10.49 14.38
N ASP A 209 -34.27 -11.08 15.58
CA ASP A 209 -33.00 -11.30 16.24
C ASP A 209 -32.17 -12.33 15.46
N ALA A 210 -31.01 -11.92 14.94
CA ALA A 210 -30.02 -12.85 14.39
C ALA A 210 -29.09 -13.36 15.50
N GLU A 211 -28.61 -14.59 15.40
CA GLU A 211 -27.74 -15.21 16.43
C GLU A 211 -26.32 -14.61 16.48
N GLU A 212 -25.85 -14.03 15.37
CA GLU A 212 -24.50 -13.51 15.23
C GLU A 212 -24.47 -11.97 15.16
N VAL A 213 -23.63 -11.35 16.00
CA VAL A 213 -23.55 -9.90 16.17
C VAL A 213 -23.19 -9.18 14.87
N GLU A 214 -22.32 -9.76 14.05
CA GLU A 214 -21.90 -9.17 12.77
C GLU A 214 -23.07 -9.11 11.77
N GLN A 215 -23.88 -10.17 11.75
CA GLN A 215 -25.06 -10.23 10.89
C GLN A 215 -26.16 -9.28 11.36
N GLN A 216 -26.31 -9.10 12.67
CA GLN A 216 -27.21 -8.07 13.23
C GLN A 216 -26.78 -6.66 12.77
N LEU A 217 -25.49 -6.35 12.82
CA LEU A 217 -24.95 -5.05 12.44
C LEU A 217 -25.17 -4.74 10.95
N GLU A 218 -24.99 -5.72 10.07
CA GLU A 218 -25.26 -5.53 8.64
C GLU A 218 -26.76 -5.36 8.37
N ASN A 219 -27.62 -6.10 9.09
CA ASN A 219 -29.08 -5.92 9.00
C ASN A 219 -29.51 -4.52 9.48
N PHE A 220 -28.89 -3.97 10.52
CA PHE A 220 -29.15 -2.61 10.98
C PHE A 220 -28.73 -1.56 9.95
N LYS A 221 -27.53 -1.72 9.38
CA LYS A 221 -27.00 -0.81 8.38
C LYS A 221 -27.87 -0.79 7.12
N SER A 222 -28.36 -1.95 6.67
CA SER A 222 -29.23 -2.04 5.50
C SER A 222 -30.58 -1.35 5.76
N ALA A 223 -31.24 -1.62 6.90
CA ALA A 223 -32.50 -0.99 7.27
C ALA A 223 -32.40 0.55 7.35
N ILE A 224 -31.34 1.08 7.96
CA ILE A 224 -31.09 2.53 8.02
C ILE A 224 -30.93 3.12 6.62
N MET A 225 -30.14 2.46 5.76
CA MET A 225 -29.86 2.93 4.40
C MET A 225 -31.10 2.89 3.50
N GLU A 226 -31.96 1.89 3.65
CA GLU A 226 -33.21 1.81 2.91
C GLU A 226 -34.21 2.88 3.37
N ALA A 227 -34.41 3.06 4.68
CA ALA A 227 -35.25 4.12 5.21
C ALA A 227 -34.77 5.51 4.74
N ALA A 228 -33.45 5.71 4.71
CA ALA A 228 -32.85 6.95 4.22
C ALA A 228 -33.11 7.15 2.72
N THR A 229 -33.11 6.07 1.93
CA THR A 229 -33.35 6.13 0.48
C THR A 229 -34.80 6.46 0.13
N GLU A 230 -35.76 6.01 0.94
CA GLU A 230 -37.19 6.27 0.75
C GLU A 230 -37.58 7.71 1.12
N VAL A 231 -37.03 8.22 2.24
CA VAL A 231 -37.51 9.47 2.84
C VAL A 231 -36.60 10.66 2.56
N ILE A 232 -35.28 10.47 2.54
CA ILE A 232 -34.33 11.58 2.48
C ILE A 232 -33.90 11.83 1.03
N PRO A 233 -34.09 13.04 0.50
CA PRO A 233 -33.61 13.36 -0.83
C PRO A 233 -32.08 13.32 -0.88
N LYS A 234 -31.57 12.79 -2.00
CA LYS A 234 -30.13 12.73 -2.26
C LYS A 234 -29.60 14.13 -2.52
N VAL A 235 -28.40 14.43 -2.01
CA VAL A 235 -27.71 15.69 -2.31
C VAL A 235 -27.53 15.78 -3.83
N LYS A 236 -28.17 16.77 -4.45
CA LYS A 236 -27.96 17.05 -5.88
C LYS A 236 -26.48 17.35 -6.07
N ARG A 237 -25.84 16.63 -6.99
CA ARG A 237 -24.46 16.96 -7.38
C ARG A 237 -24.44 18.42 -7.79
N LYS A 238 -23.46 19.20 -7.28
CA LYS A 238 -23.20 20.54 -7.80
C LYS A 238 -23.14 20.42 -9.33
N ALA A 239 -23.91 21.24 -10.03
CA ALA A 239 -23.90 21.26 -11.48
C ALA A 239 -22.45 21.39 -11.97
N LYS A 240 -22.18 20.90 -13.18
CA LYS A 240 -20.91 21.21 -13.87
C LYS A 240 -20.67 22.71 -13.76
N GLN A 241 -19.40 23.12 -13.65
CA GLN A 241 -19.04 24.53 -13.51
C GLN A 241 -19.85 25.39 -14.49
N LYS A 242 -20.47 26.46 -13.99
CA LYS A 242 -21.50 27.24 -14.71
C LYS A 242 -21.02 27.75 -16.09
N TRP A 243 -19.70 27.90 -16.27
CA TRP A 243 -19.05 28.34 -17.50
C TRP A 243 -18.82 27.24 -18.56
N MET A 244 -19.14 25.98 -18.27
CA MET A 244 -18.80 24.85 -19.14
C MET A 244 -19.93 24.55 -20.13
N THR A 245 -19.68 24.82 -21.41
CA THR A 245 -20.62 24.65 -22.52
C THR A 245 -20.76 23.19 -22.98
N GLU A 246 -21.87 22.86 -23.66
CA GLU A 246 -22.09 21.53 -24.26
C GLU A 246 -21.02 21.15 -25.30
N GLU A 247 -20.50 22.15 -26.00
CA GLU A 247 -19.41 21.99 -26.97
C GLU A 247 -18.11 21.49 -26.31
N ILE A 248 -17.72 22.07 -25.17
CA ILE A 248 -16.55 21.62 -24.41
C ILE A 248 -16.73 20.17 -23.95
N LEU A 249 -17.95 19.81 -23.55
CA LEU A 249 -18.26 18.46 -23.08
C LEU A 249 -18.13 17.42 -24.19
N ASN A 250 -18.61 17.72 -25.40
CA ASN A 250 -18.44 16.85 -26.56
C ASN A 250 -16.95 16.70 -26.94
N MET A 251 -16.19 17.79 -26.94
CA MET A 251 -14.74 17.72 -27.22
C MET A 251 -13.96 16.94 -26.14
N MET A 252 -14.41 16.97 -24.88
CA MET A 252 -13.85 16.13 -23.83
C MET A 252 -14.16 14.65 -24.04
N GLU A 253 -15.32 14.30 -24.62
CA GLU A 253 -15.65 12.92 -24.99
C GLU A 253 -14.82 12.44 -26.18
N GLU A 254 -14.68 13.27 -27.22
CA GLU A 254 -13.78 12.99 -28.35
C GLU A 254 -12.34 12.75 -27.89
N ARG A 255 -11.86 13.56 -26.93
CA ARG A 255 -10.55 13.35 -26.30
C ARG A 255 -10.44 12.01 -25.57
N ARG A 256 -11.54 11.51 -24.99
CA ARG A 256 -11.55 10.18 -24.32
C ARG A 256 -11.45 9.05 -25.33
N TRP A 257 -12.14 9.17 -26.47
CA TRP A 257 -12.08 8.17 -27.55
C TRP A 257 -10.72 8.18 -28.28
N ALA A 258 -10.03 9.33 -28.31
CA ALA A 258 -8.74 9.48 -28.98
C ALA A 258 -7.51 8.96 -28.19
N LYS A 259 -7.67 8.40 -26.98
CA LYS A 259 -6.55 7.95 -26.13
C LYS A 259 -5.61 6.91 -26.75
N GLY A 260 -6.02 6.23 -27.82
CA GLY A 260 -5.19 5.28 -28.56
C GLY A 260 -4.25 5.90 -29.60
N ASN A 261 -4.43 7.18 -29.97
CA ASN A 261 -3.61 7.87 -30.97
C ASN A 261 -3.01 9.14 -30.37
N LYS A 262 -1.68 9.17 -30.22
CA LYS A 262 -0.94 10.24 -29.53
C LYS A 262 -1.14 11.60 -30.18
N GLU A 263 -1.00 11.71 -31.50
CA GLU A 263 -1.10 12.99 -32.22
C GLU A 263 -2.53 13.56 -32.18
N LYS A 264 -3.54 12.72 -32.43
CA LYS A 264 -4.94 13.15 -32.38
C LYS A 264 -5.36 13.55 -30.96
N PHE A 265 -4.89 12.83 -29.95
CA PHE A 265 -5.14 13.18 -28.55
C PHE A 265 -4.57 14.55 -28.20
N GLU A 266 -3.34 14.84 -28.59
CA GLU A 266 -2.65 16.08 -28.24
C GLU A 266 -3.26 17.30 -28.92
N GLN A 267 -3.68 17.16 -30.18
CA GLN A 267 -4.42 18.21 -30.91
C GLN A 267 -5.77 18.52 -30.25
N ILE A 268 -6.54 17.49 -29.89
CA ILE A 268 -7.84 17.68 -29.22
C ILE A 268 -7.63 18.25 -27.80
N HIS A 269 -6.58 17.81 -27.10
CA HIS A 269 -6.25 18.30 -25.76
C HIS A 269 -5.98 19.81 -25.76
N LYS A 270 -5.14 20.31 -26.68
CA LYS A 270 -4.85 21.75 -26.80
C LYS A 270 -6.13 22.56 -27.07
N LYS A 271 -6.94 22.12 -28.03
CA LYS A 271 -8.21 22.80 -28.37
C LYS A 271 -9.22 22.80 -27.21
N VAL A 272 -9.29 21.71 -26.44
CA VAL A 272 -10.13 21.64 -25.23
C VAL A 272 -9.63 22.63 -24.18
N GLN A 273 -8.32 22.73 -23.99
CA GLN A 273 -7.73 23.64 -23.00
C GLN A 273 -7.97 25.11 -23.37
N GLU A 274 -7.75 25.48 -24.63
CA GLU A 274 -8.05 26.82 -25.15
C GLU A 274 -9.52 27.19 -24.94
N LYS A 275 -10.46 26.33 -25.35
CA LYS A 275 -11.90 26.58 -25.18
C LYS A 275 -12.35 26.64 -23.72
N CYS A 276 -11.77 25.83 -22.84
CA CYS A 276 -12.02 25.91 -21.41
C CYS A 276 -11.56 27.25 -20.84
N ASN A 277 -10.34 27.69 -21.20
CA ASN A 277 -9.80 28.97 -20.74
C ASN A 277 -10.65 30.14 -21.24
N MET A 278 -10.98 30.18 -22.54
CA MET A 278 -11.83 31.22 -23.11
C MET A 278 -13.22 31.26 -22.47
N SER A 279 -13.87 30.11 -22.29
CA SER A 279 -15.22 30.07 -21.71
C SER A 279 -15.22 30.46 -20.23
N LYS A 280 -14.18 30.06 -19.48
CA LYS A 280 -14.00 30.48 -18.09
C LYS A 280 -13.75 31.98 -18.00
N GLU A 281 -12.88 32.53 -18.84
CA GLU A 281 -12.56 33.96 -18.87
C GLU A 281 -13.78 34.81 -19.25
N ASN A 282 -14.53 34.40 -20.28
CA ASN A 282 -15.77 35.07 -20.68
C ASN A 282 -16.79 35.09 -19.55
N TRP A 283 -16.99 33.95 -18.86
CA TRP A 283 -17.93 33.87 -17.75
C TRP A 283 -17.50 34.73 -16.55
N VAL A 284 -16.21 34.73 -16.18
CA VAL A 284 -15.70 35.61 -15.12
C VAL A 284 -15.89 37.07 -15.51
N ASN A 285 -15.60 37.44 -16.75
CA ASN A 285 -15.77 38.82 -17.24
C ASN A 285 -17.24 39.26 -17.27
N GLU A 286 -18.17 38.40 -17.68
CA GLU A 286 -19.60 38.67 -17.61
C GLU A 286 -20.06 38.85 -16.16
N LYS A 287 -19.61 37.97 -15.25
CA LYS A 287 -19.95 38.08 -13.82
C LYS A 287 -19.38 39.32 -13.17
N CYS A 288 -18.16 39.73 -13.50
CA CYS A 288 -17.59 40.99 -13.04
C CYS A 288 -18.44 42.19 -13.50
N LYS A 289 -18.91 42.20 -14.75
CA LYS A 289 -19.82 43.25 -15.26
C LYS A 289 -21.16 43.27 -14.53
N GLU A 290 -21.74 42.10 -14.25
CA GLU A 290 -22.98 42.00 -13.47
C GLU A 290 -22.80 42.53 -12.04
N ILE A 291 -21.69 42.20 -11.37
CA ILE A 291 -21.36 42.70 -10.03
C ILE A 291 -21.17 44.22 -10.05
N GLU A 292 -20.48 44.77 -11.06
CA GLU A 292 -20.32 46.22 -11.21
C GLU A 292 -21.64 46.97 -11.41
N GLN A 293 -22.59 46.36 -12.11
CA GLN A 293 -23.94 46.90 -12.28
C GLN A 293 -24.77 46.79 -10.99
N GLN A 294 -24.74 45.63 -10.34
CA GLN A 294 -25.44 45.40 -9.07
C GLN A 294 -24.91 46.28 -7.94
N ARG A 295 -23.61 46.64 -7.95
CA ARG A 295 -23.00 47.58 -7.00
C ARG A 295 -23.75 48.92 -6.93
N LYS A 296 -24.36 49.37 -8.03
CA LYS A 296 -25.12 50.63 -8.08
C LYS A 296 -26.49 50.53 -7.40
N HIS A 297 -27.05 49.33 -7.25
CA HIS A 297 -28.45 49.12 -6.86
C HIS A 297 -28.63 48.26 -5.59
N ALA A 298 -27.74 47.32 -5.28
CA ALA A 298 -27.84 46.40 -4.15
C ALA A 298 -26.45 45.92 -3.66
N PRO A 299 -25.77 46.64 -2.75
CA PRO A 299 -24.42 46.29 -2.31
C PRO A 299 -24.35 45.04 -1.41
N GLN A 300 -25.47 44.58 -0.83
CA GLN A 300 -25.48 43.43 0.08
C GLN A 300 -25.40 42.07 -0.63
N THR A 301 -25.83 41.96 -1.89
CA THR A 301 -25.75 40.70 -2.66
C THR A 301 -24.35 40.44 -3.23
N MET A 302 -23.51 41.47 -3.26
CA MET A 302 -22.14 41.45 -3.81
C MET A 302 -21.25 40.36 -3.19
N TYR A 303 -21.30 40.21 -1.86
CA TYR A 303 -20.44 39.24 -1.16
C TYR A 303 -20.76 37.80 -1.54
N ARG A 304 -22.05 37.48 -1.74
CA ARG A 304 -22.49 36.15 -2.18
C ARG A 304 -22.04 35.87 -3.62
N ASP A 305 -22.13 36.86 -4.49
CA ASP A 305 -21.77 36.71 -5.90
C ASP A 305 -20.24 36.61 -6.10
N ILE A 306 -19.43 37.22 -5.22
CA ILE A 306 -17.97 37.04 -5.18
C ILE A 306 -17.58 35.65 -4.67
N GLU A 307 -18.28 35.13 -3.66
CA GLU A 307 -18.10 33.77 -3.16
C GLU A 307 -18.47 32.71 -4.21
N GLU A 308 -19.35 33.02 -5.17
CA GLU A 308 -19.64 32.12 -6.30
C GLU A 308 -18.52 32.06 -7.36
N ILE A 309 -17.63 33.05 -7.42
CA ILE A 309 -16.52 33.13 -8.40
C ILE A 309 -15.23 32.50 -7.85
N THR A 310 -15.02 32.58 -6.52
CA THR A 310 -13.79 32.21 -5.81
C THR A 310 -13.80 30.75 -5.36
#